data_AF-A0A7J3RCB8-F1
#
_entry.id   AF-A0A7J3RCB8-F1
#
_cell.length_a   1.000
_cell.length_b   1.000
_cell.length_c   1.000
_cell.angle_alpha   90.00
_cell.angle_beta   90.00
_cell.angle_gamma   90.00
#
_symmetry.space_group_name_H-M   'P 1'
#
loop_
_entity.id
_entity.type
_entity.pdbx_description
1 polymer ?
#
loop_
_entity_poly.entity_id
_entity_poly.type
_entity_poly.pdbx_seq_one_letter_code
_entity_poly.pdbx_strand_id
1 'polypeptide(L)'
;MAKAQGLPLSFIVLAAISVLVLILIVAFTVGGAGSFFKQITIVGGGGKGEELSAVQTACTANCQKLQADPTLTIEKFQGSDYCKKTSAVDLNKDGKIDRNETGLHCWDDKINIDCTVEIAEETITGKNCTTKST
;
A
#
# COMPACT_ATOMS: atom_id res chain seq x y z
N MET A 1 -38.46 6.36 -47.35
CA MET A 1 -37.95 7.75 -47.36
C MET A 1 -37.28 8.01 -46.03
N ALA A 2 -35.94 7.89 -45.96
CA ALA A 2 -35.21 8.14 -44.72
C ALA A 2 -35.17 9.66 -44.48
N LYS A 3 -35.92 10.13 -43.48
CA LYS A 3 -35.90 11.52 -43.04
C LYS A 3 -34.60 11.69 -42.26
N ALA A 4 -33.60 12.32 -42.88
CA ALA A 4 -32.45 12.85 -42.17
C ALA A 4 -32.98 13.98 -41.26
N GLN A 5 -33.50 13.59 -40.09
CA GLN A 5 -33.77 14.51 -38.99
C GLN A 5 -32.41 15.04 -38.57
N GLY A 6 -32.09 16.27 -38.99
CA GLY A 6 -30.97 17.01 -38.43
C GLY A 6 -31.14 16.98 -36.92
N LEU A 7 -30.26 16.25 -36.23
CA LEU A 7 -30.28 16.21 -34.78
C LEU A 7 -30.20 17.66 -34.32
N PRO A 8 -31.15 18.13 -33.49
CA PRO A 8 -31.12 19.49 -33.00
C PRO A 8 -29.75 19.72 -32.37
N LEU A 9 -29.10 20.85 -32.69
CA LEU A 9 -27.73 21.15 -32.28
C LEU A 9 -27.52 20.98 -30.76
N SER A 10 -28.59 21.19 -29.98
CA SER A 10 -28.71 20.90 -28.56
C SER A 10 -28.35 19.46 -28.16
N PHE A 11 -28.67 18.47 -29.00
CA PHE A 11 -28.43 17.06 -28.76
C PHE A 11 -26.95 16.69 -28.91
N ILE A 12 -26.27 17.30 -29.88
CA ILE A 12 -24.82 17.16 -30.05
C ILE A 12 -24.07 17.77 -28.87
N VAL A 13 -24.52 18.93 -28.39
CA VAL A 13 -23.93 19.57 -27.20
C VAL A 13 -24.13 18.71 -25.96
N LEU A 14 -25.33 18.16 -25.75
CA LEU A 14 -25.60 17.25 -24.63
C LEU A 14 -24.77 15.96 -24.71
N ALA A 15 -24.60 15.40 -25.91
CA ALA A 15 -23.76 14.21 -26.12
C ALA A 15 -22.27 14.50 -25.85
N ALA A 16 -21.76 15.68 -26.23
CA ALA A 16 -20.38 16.05 -25.95
C ALA A 16 -20.12 16.24 -24.44
N ILE A 17 -21.06 16.88 -23.72
CA ILE A 17 -20.95 17.08 -22.28
C ILE A 17 -20.99 15.74 -21.54
N SER A 18 -21.88 14.81 -21.92
CA SER A 18 -21.98 13.51 -21.25
C SER A 18 -20.70 12.69 -21.41
N VAL A 19 -20.07 12.71 -22.59
CA VAL A 19 -18.79 12.04 -22.85
C VAL A 19 -17.67 12.66 -22.01
N LEU A 20 -17.62 13.99 -21.90
CA LEU A 20 -16.65 14.69 -21.05
C LEU A 20 -16.78 14.30 -19.57
N VAL A 21 -18.01 14.25 -19.05
CA VAL A 21 -18.26 13.82 -17.66
C VAL A 21 -17.82 12.37 -17.44
N LEU A 22 -18.09 11.49 -18.40
CA LEU A 22 -17.67 10.09 -18.33
C LEU A 22 -16.15 9.93 -18.28
N ILE A 23 -15.41 10.71 -19.09
CA ILE A 23 -13.94 10.73 -19.09
C ILE A 23 -13.42 11.21 -17.73
N LEU A 24 -14.02 12.24 -17.14
CA LEU A 24 -13.63 12.72 -15.81
C LEU A 24 -13.88 11.65 -14.74
N ILE A 25 -15.02 10.96 -14.76
CA ILE A 25 -15.30 9.87 -13.81
C ILE A 25 -14.25 8.76 -13.93
N VAL A 26 -13.92 8.32 -15.16
CA VAL A 26 -12.89 7.29 -15.38
C VAL A 26 -11.50 7.79 -14.93
N ALA A 27 -11.16 9.05 -15.19
CA ALA A 27 -9.88 9.61 -14.75
C ALA A 27 -9.77 9.68 -13.22
N PHE A 28 -10.87 10.01 -12.52
CA PHE A 28 -10.89 10.02 -11.05
C PHE A 28 -10.93 8.60 -10.45
N THR A 29 -11.65 7.65 -11.04
CA THR A 29 -11.70 6.27 -10.54
C THR A 29 -10.39 5.51 -10.79
N VAL A 30 -9.74 5.72 -11.94
CA VAL A 30 -8.46 5.10 -12.27
C VAL A 30 -7.28 5.83 -11.62
N GLY A 31 -7.30 7.17 -11.58
CA GLY A 31 -6.18 7.97 -11.07
C GLY A 31 -6.23 8.30 -9.58
N GLY A 32 -7.41 8.41 -8.97
CA GLY A 32 -7.59 8.90 -7.59
C GLY A 32 -7.82 7.82 -6.55
N ALA A 33 -8.60 6.78 -6.85
CA ALA A 33 -9.01 5.80 -5.85
C ALA A 33 -7.88 4.83 -5.44
N GLY A 34 -7.00 4.43 -6.35
CA GLY A 34 -5.96 3.43 -6.06
C GLY A 34 -4.86 3.89 -5.10
N SER A 35 -4.62 5.21 -5.00
CA SER A 35 -3.53 5.78 -4.18
C SER A 35 -4.03 6.34 -2.85
N PHE A 36 -5.23 6.93 -2.81
CA PHE A 36 -5.80 7.48 -1.57
C PHE A 36 -6.32 6.41 -0.59
N PHE A 37 -6.84 5.28 -1.08
CA PHE A 37 -7.25 4.16 -0.22
C PHE A 37 -6.05 3.42 0.44
N LYS A 38 -4.85 3.51 -0.14
CA LYS A 38 -3.63 2.97 0.47
C LYS A 38 -3.15 3.79 1.68
N GLN A 39 -3.56 5.06 1.77
CA GLN A 39 -3.11 5.97 2.83
C GLN A 39 -4.16 6.15 3.95
N ILE A 40 -5.46 5.94 3.66
CA ILE A 40 -6.55 6.02 4.66
C ILE A 40 -6.63 4.77 5.56
N THR A 41 -6.14 3.61 5.12
CA THR A 41 -6.13 2.39 5.95
C THR A 41 -5.16 2.49 7.15
N ILE A 42 -4.29 3.50 7.18
CA ILE A 42 -3.25 3.64 8.22
C ILE A 42 -3.69 4.57 9.38
N VAL A 43 -4.84 5.24 9.32
CA VAL A 43 -5.22 6.27 10.33
C VAL A 43 -6.57 6.02 11.04
N GLY A 44 -7.26 4.91 10.74
CA GLY A 44 -8.59 4.63 11.29
C GLY A 44 -8.60 3.47 12.27
N GLY A 45 -8.24 3.72 13.54
CA GLY A 45 -8.59 2.82 14.63
C GLY A 45 -10.12 2.64 14.67
N GLY A 46 -10.60 1.44 14.37
CA GLY A 46 -12.05 1.18 14.33
C GLY A 46 -12.45 -0.14 13.67
N GLY A 47 -12.04 -1.27 14.24
CA GLY A 47 -12.90 -2.47 14.26
C GLY A 47 -12.76 -3.53 13.16
N LYS A 48 -11.73 -3.50 12.31
CA LYS A 48 -11.34 -4.65 11.49
C LYS A 48 -9.82 -4.66 11.40
N GLY A 49 -9.16 -5.69 11.91
CA GLY A 49 -7.70 -5.82 11.76
C GLY A 49 -7.28 -5.70 10.30
N GLU A 50 -6.08 -5.20 10.04
CA GLU A 50 -5.53 -5.30 8.69
C GLU A 50 -5.42 -6.79 8.33
N GLU A 51 -5.85 -7.17 7.13
CA GLU A 51 -5.65 -8.53 6.67
C GLU A 51 -4.15 -8.82 6.61
N LEU A 52 -3.75 -10.01 7.09
CA LEU A 52 -2.34 -10.43 7.11
C LEU A 52 -1.65 -10.23 5.75
N SER A 53 -2.37 -10.47 4.65
CA SER A 53 -1.92 -10.28 3.27
C SER A 53 -1.57 -8.81 2.95
N ALA A 54 -2.35 -7.85 3.46
CA ALA A 54 -2.11 -6.43 3.27
C ALA A 54 -0.85 -5.98 4.03
N VAL A 55 -0.70 -6.46 5.27
CA VAL A 55 0.50 -6.20 6.08
C VAL A 55 1.74 -6.82 5.45
N GLN A 56 1.66 -8.07 4.99
CA GLN A 56 2.75 -8.72 4.26
C GLN A 56 3.14 -7.97 2.99
N THR A 57 2.15 -7.45 2.25
CA THR A 57 2.39 -6.64 1.05
C THR A 57 3.08 -5.32 1.41
N ALA A 58 2.65 -4.66 2.48
CA ALA A 58 3.28 -3.43 2.96
C ALA A 58 4.73 -3.67 3.43
N CYS A 59 4.96 -4.75 4.18
CA CYS A 59 6.29 -5.17 4.61
C CYS A 59 7.22 -5.47 3.43
N THR A 60 6.74 -6.22 2.44
CA THR A 60 7.48 -6.52 1.22
C THR A 60 7.81 -5.25 0.44
N ALA A 61 6.84 -4.36 0.27
CA ALA A 61 7.04 -3.09 -0.43
C ALA A 61 8.04 -2.18 0.29
N ASN A 62 7.99 -2.12 1.63
CA ASN A 62 8.97 -1.38 2.42
C ASN A 62 10.37 -1.97 2.26
N CYS A 63 10.48 -3.30 2.25
CA CYS A 63 11.77 -3.96 1.99
C CYS A 63 12.31 -3.64 0.60
N GLN A 64 11.48 -3.75 -0.45
CA GLN A 64 11.87 -3.46 -1.82
C GLN A 64 12.33 -2.00 -2.00
N LYS A 65 11.70 -1.05 -1.30
CA LYS A 65 12.15 0.35 -1.31
C LYS A 65 13.56 0.50 -0.75
N LEU A 66 13.89 -0.24 0.31
CA LEU A 66 15.22 -0.21 0.91
C LEU A 66 16.23 -0.88 -0.02
N GLN A 67 15.89 -2.03 -0.60
CA GLN A 67 16.73 -2.71 -1.60
C GLN A 67 17.02 -1.84 -2.83
N ALA A 68 16.07 -0.98 -3.22
CA ALA A 68 16.22 -0.07 -4.36
C ALA A 68 16.89 1.26 -4.01
N ASP A 69 17.19 1.56 -2.73
CA ASP A 69 17.86 2.78 -2.32
C ASP A 69 19.39 2.62 -2.40
N PRO A 70 20.08 3.23 -3.37
CA PRO A 70 21.53 3.14 -3.50
C PRO A 70 22.28 3.89 -2.39
N THR A 71 21.58 4.72 -1.61
CA THR A 71 22.12 5.48 -0.49
C THR A 71 21.75 4.87 0.85
N LEU A 72 21.29 3.61 0.84
CA LEU A 72 20.93 2.89 2.04
C LEU A 72 22.16 2.73 2.93
N THR A 73 22.01 3.13 4.19
CA THR A 73 22.98 2.91 5.26
C THR A 73 22.31 2.12 6.37
N ILE A 74 23.12 1.53 7.27
CA ILE A 74 22.62 0.82 8.45
C ILE A 74 21.62 1.69 9.25
N GLU A 75 21.97 2.95 9.46
CA GLU A 75 21.14 3.90 10.22
C GLU A 75 19.80 4.18 9.51
N LYS A 76 19.82 4.31 8.18
CA LYS A 76 18.59 4.46 7.37
C LYS A 76 17.75 3.19 7.39
N PHE A 77 18.39 2.02 7.37
CA PHE A 77 17.70 0.75 7.49
C PHE A 77 16.98 0.63 8.84
N GLN A 78 17.69 0.88 9.95
CA GLN A 78 17.10 0.94 11.29
C GLN A 78 16.04 2.04 11.44
N GLY A 79 16.22 3.14 10.71
CA GLY A 79 15.30 4.26 10.66
C GLY A 79 14.03 4.04 9.84
N SER A 80 13.98 2.96 9.04
CA SER A 80 12.96 2.75 8.02
C SER A 80 11.60 2.35 8.59
N ASP A 81 10.57 2.51 7.75
CA ASP A 81 9.22 2.03 8.03
C ASP A 81 9.16 0.50 8.18
N TYR A 82 10.11 -0.25 7.61
CA TYR A 82 10.21 -1.69 7.85
C TYR A 82 10.52 -1.97 9.33
N CYS A 83 11.42 -1.19 9.94
CA CYS A 83 11.90 -1.37 11.31
C CYS A 83 11.02 -0.74 12.39
N LYS A 84 10.48 0.46 12.13
CA LYS A 84 9.75 1.23 13.15
C LYS A 84 8.26 0.97 13.14
N LYS A 85 7.70 0.57 12.01
CA LYS A 85 6.26 0.42 11.89
C LYS A 85 5.84 -0.93 12.46
N THR A 86 4.89 -0.88 13.38
CA THR A 86 4.18 -2.03 13.89
C THR A 86 2.78 -2.09 13.30
N SER A 87 2.30 -3.29 13.03
CA SER A 87 0.96 -3.53 12.52
C SER A 87 0.08 -4.22 13.55
N ALA A 88 -1.23 -4.08 13.36
CA ALA A 88 -2.25 -4.81 14.09
C ALA A 88 -3.00 -5.72 13.12
N VAL A 89 -2.90 -7.04 13.31
CA VAL A 89 -3.42 -8.05 12.38
C VAL A 89 -4.34 -8.98 13.11
N ASP A 90 -5.57 -9.11 12.61
CA ASP A 90 -6.51 -10.14 13.08
C ASP A 90 -6.04 -11.51 12.57
N LEU A 91 -5.30 -12.25 13.40
CA LEU A 91 -4.71 -13.54 13.03
C LEU A 91 -5.74 -14.66 13.18
N ASN A 92 -6.63 -14.53 14.16
CA ASN A 92 -7.64 -15.54 14.48
C ASN A 92 -8.95 -15.37 13.66
N LYS A 93 -9.09 -14.26 12.94
CA LYS A 93 -10.24 -13.87 12.11
C LYS A 93 -11.55 -13.79 12.88
N ASP A 94 -11.48 -13.45 14.16
CA ASP A 94 -12.64 -13.30 15.03
C ASP A 94 -13.28 -11.90 14.94
N GLY A 95 -12.69 -11.01 14.13
CA GLY A 95 -13.13 -9.64 13.92
C GLY A 95 -12.68 -8.68 15.02
N LYS A 96 -11.78 -9.11 15.90
CA LYS A 96 -11.17 -8.30 16.95
C LYS A 96 -9.66 -8.31 16.78
N ILE A 97 -9.01 -7.42 17.52
CA ILE A 97 -7.56 -7.36 17.64
C ILE A 97 -7.24 -7.60 19.11
N ASP A 98 -6.67 -8.75 19.40
CA ASP A 98 -6.18 -9.08 20.72
C ASP A 98 -4.83 -8.41 21.01
N ARG A 99 -4.42 -8.42 22.29
CA ARG A 99 -3.14 -7.81 22.71
C ARG A 99 -1.93 -8.44 22.01
N ASN A 100 -2.00 -9.73 21.68
CA ASN A 100 -0.97 -10.48 20.95
C ASN A 100 -1.04 -10.30 19.42
N GLU A 101 -2.00 -9.52 18.94
CA GLU A 101 -2.23 -9.19 17.53
C GLU A 101 -1.86 -7.74 17.20
N THR A 102 -1.38 -6.99 18.20
CA THR A 102 -0.87 -5.62 18.08
C THR A 102 0.64 -5.57 18.24
N GLY A 103 1.28 -4.55 17.67
CA GLY A 103 2.72 -4.35 17.86
C GLY A 103 3.57 -5.30 17.01
N LEU A 104 2.97 -5.95 16.00
CA LEU A 104 3.66 -6.94 15.19
C LEU A 104 4.57 -6.25 14.18
N HIS A 105 5.84 -6.65 14.18
CA HIS A 105 6.83 -6.23 13.21
C HIS A 105 6.84 -7.16 11.99
N CYS A 106 7.36 -6.67 10.87
CA CYS A 106 7.41 -7.43 9.63
C CYS A 106 8.16 -8.77 9.75
N TRP A 107 9.18 -8.84 10.61
CA TRP A 107 9.97 -10.04 10.88
C TRP A 107 9.39 -10.95 11.98
N ASP A 108 8.28 -10.57 12.63
CA ASP A 108 7.66 -11.43 13.63
C ASP A 108 7.12 -12.70 12.96
N ASP A 109 7.19 -13.85 13.65
CA ASP A 109 6.77 -15.17 13.13
C ASP A 109 5.35 -15.18 12.57
N LYS A 110 4.49 -14.26 13.03
CA LYS A 110 3.11 -14.11 12.58
C LYS A 110 3.00 -13.49 11.18
N ILE A 111 3.89 -12.57 10.82
CA ILE A 111 3.93 -11.87 9.53
C ILE A 111 4.96 -12.52 8.60
N ASN A 112 6.13 -12.87 9.14
CA ASN A 112 7.20 -13.65 8.53
C ASN A 112 7.71 -13.08 7.18
N ILE A 113 7.96 -11.76 7.14
CA ILE A 113 8.57 -11.08 6.00
C ILE A 113 9.94 -10.58 6.42
N ASP A 114 10.95 -11.38 6.12
CA ASP A 114 12.36 -11.00 6.28
C ASP A 114 12.79 -10.04 5.16
N CYS A 115 13.48 -8.97 5.52
CA CYS A 115 14.10 -8.07 4.55
C CYS A 115 15.60 -8.24 4.51
N THR A 116 16.14 -8.56 3.34
CA THR A 116 17.59 -8.63 3.11
C THR A 116 18.01 -7.49 2.20
N VAL A 117 18.97 -6.68 2.64
CA VAL A 117 19.53 -5.56 1.88
C VAL A 117 21.05 -5.69 1.82
N GLU A 118 21.63 -5.29 0.69
CA GLU A 118 23.08 -5.21 0.52
C GLU A 118 23.51 -3.77 0.76
N ILE A 119 24.35 -3.55 1.77
CA ILE A 119 24.87 -2.23 2.13
C ILE A 119 26.39 -2.32 2.13
N ALA A 120 27.05 -1.58 1.23
CA ALA A 120 28.50 -1.41 1.23
C ALA A 120 29.31 -2.72 1.42
N GLU A 121 28.94 -3.77 0.67
CA GLU A 121 29.55 -5.12 0.70
C GLU A 121 29.19 -6.01 1.90
N GLU A 122 28.30 -5.56 2.81
CA GLU A 122 27.70 -6.38 3.85
C GLU A 122 26.23 -6.71 3.53
N THR A 123 25.86 -8.00 3.61
CA THR A 123 24.46 -8.43 3.51
C THR A 123 23.81 -8.32 4.88
N ILE A 124 22.88 -7.39 5.04
CA ILE A 124 22.10 -7.27 6.28
C ILE A 124 20.82 -8.05 6.10
N THR A 125 20.74 -9.20 6.77
CA THR A 125 19.47 -9.92 6.94
C THR A 125 18.74 -9.30 8.13
N GLY A 126 17.69 -8.54 7.84
CA GLY A 126 16.88 -7.80 8.79
C GLY A 126 15.99 -8.66 9.69
N LYS A 127 16.47 -9.77 10.23
CA LYS A 127 15.83 -10.37 11.40
C LYS A 127 16.10 -9.41 12.58
N ASN A 128 15.05 -8.74 13.06
CA ASN A 128 15.07 -7.78 14.18
C ASN A 128 15.68 -6.40 13.92
N CYS A 129 15.97 -6.02 12.67
CA CYS A 129 16.67 -4.76 12.38
C CYS A 129 17.98 -4.53 13.14
N THR A 130 18.50 -5.60 13.76
CA THR A 130 19.80 -5.65 14.41
C THR A 130 20.80 -6.08 13.36
N THR A 131 21.80 -5.24 13.11
CA THR A 131 22.88 -5.60 12.18
C THR A 131 23.64 -6.79 12.74
N LYS A 132 23.65 -7.90 12.00
CA LYS A 132 24.64 -8.95 12.19
C LYS A 132 25.81 -8.62 11.27
N SER A 133 26.81 -7.92 11.81
CA SER A 133 28.13 -7.85 11.18
C SER A 133 28.68 -9.28 11.18
N THR A 134 28.98 -9.82 10.00
CA THR A 134 29.62 -11.14 9.83
C THR A 134 31.11 -10.95 9.74
#